data_AF-A0A544YUL1-F1
#
_entry.id   AF-A0A544YUL1-F1
#
_cell.length_a   1.000
_cell.length_b   1.000
_cell.length_c   1.000
_cell.angle_alpha   90.00
_cell.angle_beta   90.00
_cell.angle_gamma   90.00
#
_symmetry.space_group_name_H-M   'P 1'
#
loop_
_entity.id
_entity.type
_entity.pdbx_description
1 polymer ?
#
loop_
_entity_poly.entity_id
_entity_poly.type
_entity_poly.pdbx_seq_one_letter_code
_entity_poly.pdbx_strand_id
1 'polypeptide(L)'
;MESHVHSPPIVRDDEQVAHIPGEGLAKGLAVTMRHMLRKSETQQYPEVHPDLPARSRGVIALVEENCTVCMLCARECPDWCIYIDSHKETLPAPEGGRPRARNVLDRFAIDFSLCMYCGICIEVCPFDALFWSPEFEYAEYDIRDLLHEKDRLGEWAATVPPPPAHEVGAEPPKELSAASRPAPARRTAPPAPANRPAAGASAAQEAEREPAAEPAKSAEGRPRREPPRAMRDIRSIRPPGSLPKKNGPSSPEKKDGPEGER
;
A
#
# COMPACT_ATOMS: atom_id res chain seq x y z
N MET A 1 -25.09 32.92 -49.51
CA MET A 1 -25.25 33.42 -48.13
C MET A 1 -23.86 33.52 -47.51
N GLU A 2 -23.18 34.65 -47.68
CA GLU A 2 -21.91 34.95 -47.00
C GLU A 2 -22.21 36.06 -45.99
N SER A 3 -22.33 35.68 -44.72
CA SER A 3 -22.53 36.58 -43.59
C SER A 3 -21.19 37.17 -43.20
N HIS A 4 -20.86 38.34 -43.72
CA HIS A 4 -19.74 39.15 -43.25
C HIS A 4 -20.00 39.58 -41.80
N VAL A 5 -19.22 39.01 -40.88
CA VAL A 5 -19.14 39.43 -39.48
C VAL A 5 -18.35 40.74 -39.43
N HIS A 6 -19.05 41.85 -39.26
CA HIS A 6 -18.45 43.15 -39.02
C HIS A 6 -18.01 43.22 -37.55
N SER A 7 -16.70 43.06 -37.28
CA SER A 7 -16.16 43.30 -35.94
C SER A 7 -16.15 44.80 -35.66
N PRO A 8 -16.61 45.26 -34.48
CA PRO A 8 -16.51 46.67 -34.12
C PRO A 8 -15.03 47.07 -33.98
N PRO A 9 -14.68 48.34 -34.24
CA PRO A 9 -13.33 48.83 -34.09
C PRO A 9 -12.92 48.75 -32.61
N ILE A 10 -11.70 48.25 -32.38
CA ILE A 10 -11.04 48.26 -31.09
C ILE A 10 -10.73 49.72 -30.79
N VAL A 11 -11.60 50.38 -30.02
CA VAL A 11 -11.34 51.71 -29.48
C VAL A 11 -10.19 51.53 -28.49
N ARG A 12 -9.00 52.00 -28.88
CA ARG A 12 -7.88 52.16 -27.96
C ARG A 12 -8.25 53.35 -27.09
N ASP A 13 -8.70 53.09 -25.88
CA ASP A 13 -8.78 54.08 -24.81
C ASP A 13 -7.34 54.53 -24.50
N ASP A 14 -6.84 55.47 -25.29
CA ASP A 14 -5.58 56.20 -25.11
C ASP A 14 -5.75 57.24 -23.99
N GLU A 15 -6.28 56.82 -22.84
CA GLU A 15 -6.15 57.60 -21.60
C GLU A 15 -4.79 57.22 -21.01
N GLN A 16 -3.77 57.91 -21.49
CA GLN A 16 -2.41 57.89 -20.96
C GLN A 16 -2.46 58.34 -19.49
N VAL A 17 -2.66 57.38 -18.58
CA VAL A 17 -2.41 57.57 -17.15
C VAL A 17 -0.95 57.99 -17.05
N ALA A 18 -0.74 59.26 -16.69
CA ALA A 18 0.58 59.81 -16.45
C ALA A 18 1.22 59.03 -15.28
N HIS A 19 1.98 57.98 -15.61
CA HIS A 19 2.72 57.21 -14.63
C HIS A 19 3.83 58.10 -14.07
N ILE A 20 3.68 58.50 -12.81
CA ILE A 20 4.74 59.17 -12.07
C ILE A 20 5.87 58.14 -11.90
N PRO A 21 7.13 58.46 -12.26
CA PRO A 21 8.24 57.54 -12.07
C PRO A 21 8.32 57.15 -10.59
N GLY A 22 8.21 55.86 -10.28
CA GLY A 22 8.26 55.31 -8.92
C GLY A 22 6.91 55.05 -8.25
N GLU A 23 5.77 55.39 -8.88
CA GLU A 23 4.43 55.09 -8.33
C GLU A 23 4.23 53.59 -8.05
N GLY A 24 4.72 52.73 -8.95
CA GLY A 24 4.67 51.27 -8.76
C GLY A 24 5.51 50.80 -7.57
N LEU A 25 6.69 51.42 -7.35
CA LEU A 25 7.55 51.10 -6.21
C LEU A 25 6.92 51.54 -4.89
N ALA A 26 6.33 52.74 -4.85
CA ALA A 26 5.63 53.25 -3.68
C ALA A 26 4.41 52.38 -3.33
N LYS A 27 3.61 51.98 -4.33
CA LYS A 27 2.50 51.04 -4.15
C LYS A 27 2.99 49.68 -3.62
N GLY A 28 4.08 49.16 -4.16
CA GLY A 28 4.71 47.92 -3.69
C GLY A 28 5.15 48.01 -2.21
N LEU A 29 5.87 49.07 -1.85
CA LEU A 29 6.31 49.29 -0.47
C LEU A 29 5.13 49.48 0.49
N ALA A 30 4.05 50.14 0.05
CA ALA A 30 2.83 50.28 0.84
C ALA A 30 2.15 48.93 1.11
N VAL A 31 2.16 48.00 0.14
CA VAL A 31 1.68 46.63 0.33
C VAL A 31 2.56 45.90 1.34
N THR A 32 3.88 46.00 1.24
CA THR A 32 4.82 45.40 2.19
C THR A 32 4.62 45.93 3.61
N MET A 33 4.53 47.26 3.78
CA MET A 33 4.29 47.89 5.07
C MET A 33 2.96 47.42 5.68
N ARG A 34 1.91 47.30 4.86
CA ARG A 34 0.61 46.78 5.31
C ARG A 34 0.71 45.33 5.83
N HIS A 35 1.52 44.48 5.17
CA HIS A 35 1.73 43.11 5.63
C HIS A 35 2.61 43.03 6.87
N MET A 36 3.63 43.89 6.99
CA MET A 36 4.51 43.95 8.16
C MET A 36 3.76 44.28 9.46
N LEU A 37 2.70 45.08 9.37
CA LEU A 37 1.85 45.45 10.51
C LEU A 37 0.70 44.46 10.78
N ARG A 38 0.53 43.41 9.96
CA ARG A 38 -0.45 42.35 10.23
C ARG A 38 0.07 41.39 11.29
N LYS A 39 -0.85 40.75 12.02
CA LYS A 39 -0.53 39.67 12.94
C LYS A 39 0.12 38.51 12.16
N SER A 40 1.11 37.86 12.76
CA SER A 40 1.74 36.67 12.18
C SER A 40 0.79 35.47 12.26
N GLU A 41 0.69 34.72 11.16
CA GLU A 41 0.00 33.42 11.06
C GLU A 41 0.93 32.25 11.42
N THR A 42 2.17 32.50 11.82
CA THR A 42 3.13 31.46 12.19
C THR A 42 2.66 30.68 13.42
N GLN A 43 2.54 29.36 13.27
CA GLN A 43 2.45 28.44 14.40
C GLN A 43 3.89 28.05 14.80
N GLN A 44 4.27 28.33 16.04
CA GLN A 44 5.62 28.04 16.54
C GLN A 44 5.69 26.56 16.94
N TYR A 45 6.22 25.75 16.03
CA TYR A 45 6.51 24.34 16.28
C TYR A 45 7.87 24.21 16.98
N PRO A 46 8.03 23.37 18.02
CA PRO A 46 7.13 22.30 18.47
C PRO A 46 6.10 22.69 19.55
N GLU A 47 6.09 23.92 20.06
CA GLU A 47 5.21 24.30 21.17
C GLU A 47 3.72 24.35 20.79
N VAL A 48 3.43 24.64 19.52
CA VAL A 48 2.08 24.66 18.94
C VAL A 48 2.05 23.66 17.79
N HIS A 49 1.37 22.53 18.01
CA HIS A 49 1.15 21.50 16.99
C HIS A 49 0.03 21.90 16.02
N PRO A 50 0.13 21.51 14.74
CA PRO A 50 -0.94 21.75 13.77
C PRO A 50 -2.19 20.94 14.10
N ASP A 51 -3.37 21.54 13.91
CA ASP A 51 -4.64 20.82 13.95
C ASP A 51 -4.82 20.00 12.67
N LEU A 52 -4.65 18.68 12.78
CA LEU A 52 -4.74 17.76 11.65
C LEU A 52 -6.17 17.22 11.49
N PRO A 53 -6.73 17.18 10.26
CA PRO A 53 -8.03 16.60 10.04
C PRO A 53 -8.04 15.11 10.39
N ALA A 54 -9.19 14.57 10.81
CA ALA A 54 -9.32 13.16 11.22
C ALA A 54 -8.94 12.13 10.14
N ARG A 55 -8.94 12.52 8.86
CA ARG A 55 -8.55 11.66 7.72
C ARG A 55 -7.11 11.90 7.25
N SER A 56 -6.27 12.48 8.09
CA SER A 56 -4.84 12.67 7.81
C SER A 56 -4.14 11.34 7.61
N ARG A 57 -3.15 11.33 6.71
CA ARG A 57 -2.34 10.17 6.39
C ARG A 57 -0.97 10.32 7.05
N GLY A 58 -0.86 9.87 8.29
CA GLY A 58 0.42 9.78 9.01
C GLY A 58 1.08 8.42 8.75
N VAL A 59 1.58 7.79 9.80
CA VAL A 59 2.11 6.43 9.77
C VAL A 59 0.99 5.40 9.61
N ILE A 60 1.30 4.27 8.98
CA ILE A 60 0.38 3.14 8.86
C ILE A 60 0.51 2.29 10.13
N ALA A 61 -0.61 2.02 10.77
CA ALA A 61 -0.71 1.10 11.90
C ALA A 61 -1.17 -0.29 11.44
N LEU A 62 -0.73 -1.34 12.14
CA LEU A 62 -1.11 -2.74 11.90
C LEU A 62 -1.87 -3.30 13.12
N VAL A 63 -3.06 -3.84 12.89
CA VAL A 63 -3.74 -4.72 13.85
C VAL A 63 -3.46 -6.17 13.42
N GLU A 64 -2.49 -6.79 14.09
CA GLU A 64 -1.97 -8.11 13.70
C GLU A 64 -3.06 -9.19 13.68
N GLU A 65 -3.98 -9.13 14.63
CA GLU A 65 -5.07 -10.11 14.80
C GLU A 65 -6.03 -10.14 13.61
N ASN A 66 -6.14 -9.01 12.89
CA ASN A 66 -7.00 -8.86 11.72
C ASN A 66 -6.31 -9.32 10.42
N CYS A 67 -4.98 -9.43 10.41
CA CYS A 67 -4.24 -9.81 9.20
C CYS A 67 -4.38 -11.30 8.91
N THR A 68 -4.93 -11.64 7.74
CA THR A 68 -5.10 -13.04 7.28
C THR A 68 -4.07 -13.48 6.26
N VAL A 69 -3.05 -12.65 5.99
CA VAL A 69 -2.01 -12.91 4.99
C VAL A 69 -2.59 -13.14 3.58
N CYS A 70 -3.60 -12.37 3.20
CA CYS A 70 -4.24 -12.46 1.88
C CYS A 70 -3.37 -11.90 0.73
N MET A 71 -2.28 -11.18 1.07
CA MET A 71 -1.33 -10.56 0.13
C MET A 71 -1.93 -9.50 -0.81
N LEU A 72 -3.14 -8.99 -0.55
CA LEU A 72 -3.73 -7.93 -1.39
C LEU A 72 -2.98 -6.60 -1.24
N CYS A 73 -2.71 -6.18 0.00
CA CYS A 73 -2.01 -4.92 0.27
C CYS A 73 -0.62 -4.86 -0.39
N ALA A 74 0.16 -5.94 -0.32
CA ALA A 74 1.47 -6.01 -0.96
C ALA A 74 1.39 -6.02 -2.50
N ARG A 75 0.37 -6.67 -3.07
CA ARG A 75 0.18 -6.75 -4.54
C ARG A 75 -0.27 -5.43 -5.13
N GLU A 76 -1.12 -4.69 -4.43
CA GLU A 76 -1.70 -3.44 -4.91
C GLU A 76 -0.84 -2.22 -4.57
N CYS A 77 0.18 -2.39 -3.71
CA CYS A 77 1.12 -1.31 -3.41
C CYS A 77 1.85 -0.87 -4.69
N PRO A 78 1.76 0.41 -5.11
CA PRO A 78 2.40 0.87 -6.34
C PRO A 78 3.93 0.83 -6.26
N ASP A 79 4.50 0.98 -5.06
CA ASP A 79 5.96 0.99 -4.81
C ASP A 79 6.51 -0.36 -4.35
N TRP A 80 5.64 -1.34 -4.08
CA TRP A 80 6.03 -2.69 -3.63
C TRP A 80 6.85 -2.65 -2.32
N CYS A 81 6.53 -1.71 -1.42
CA CYS A 81 7.25 -1.46 -0.18
C CYS A 81 6.81 -2.34 1.02
N ILE A 82 5.93 -3.31 0.81
CA ILE A 82 5.39 -4.18 1.87
C ILE A 82 5.98 -5.58 1.73
N TYR A 83 6.58 -6.07 2.81
CA TYR A 83 7.14 -7.43 2.92
C TYR A 83 6.27 -8.27 3.85
N ILE A 84 5.85 -9.45 3.39
CA ILE A 84 4.98 -10.35 4.16
C ILE A 84 5.50 -11.77 4.05
N ASP A 85 5.78 -12.39 5.20
CA ASP A 85 6.11 -13.81 5.32
C ASP A 85 5.03 -14.52 6.14
N SER A 86 4.74 -15.77 5.78
CA SER A 86 3.73 -16.58 6.46
C SER A 86 4.00 -18.07 6.35
N HIS A 87 3.47 -18.83 7.30
CA HIS A 87 3.45 -20.27 7.28
C HIS A 87 2.02 -20.80 7.41
N LYS A 88 1.85 -22.09 7.11
CA LYS A 88 0.55 -22.77 7.20
C LYS A 88 0.50 -23.65 8.42
N GLU A 89 -0.47 -23.38 9.28
CA GLU A 89 -0.84 -24.25 10.38
C GLU A 89 -2.04 -25.10 9.99
N THR A 90 -2.01 -26.39 10.36
CA THR A 90 -3.13 -27.30 10.13
C THR A 90 -3.95 -27.40 11.40
N LEU A 91 -5.19 -26.92 11.36
CA LEU A 91 -6.12 -27.04 12.47
C LEU A 91 -6.74 -28.44 12.48
N PRO A 92 -6.76 -29.12 13.63
CA PRO A 92 -7.42 -30.41 13.76
C PRO A 92 -8.90 -30.25 13.46
N ALA A 93 -9.44 -31.16 12.66
CA ALA A 93 -10.86 -31.14 12.35
C ALA A 93 -11.66 -31.62 13.57
N PRO A 94 -12.84 -31.01 13.86
CA PRO A 94 -13.86 -31.66 14.68
C PRO A 94 -14.21 -33.03 14.09
N GLU A 95 -14.64 -34.00 14.92
CA GLU A 95 -14.88 -35.39 14.49
C GLU A 95 -15.65 -35.46 13.16
N GLY A 96 -15.04 -36.10 12.16
CA GLY A 96 -15.59 -36.30 10.82
C GLY A 96 -15.31 -35.20 9.79
N GLY A 97 -14.62 -34.12 10.16
CA GLY A 97 -14.26 -33.03 9.24
C GLY A 97 -12.92 -33.23 8.51
N ARG A 98 -12.73 -32.49 7.40
CA ARG A 98 -11.42 -32.38 6.74
C ARG A 98 -10.55 -31.37 7.48
N PRO A 99 -9.25 -31.67 7.74
CA PRO A 99 -8.33 -30.70 8.34
C PRO A 99 -8.28 -29.42 7.49
N ARG A 100 -8.28 -28.27 8.18
CA ARG A 100 -8.26 -26.95 7.54
C ARG A 100 -6.86 -26.36 7.74
N ALA A 101 -6.29 -25.79 6.69
CA ALA A 101 -5.07 -25.00 6.80
C ALA A 101 -5.44 -23.53 7.04
N ARG A 102 -4.77 -22.89 8.01
CA ARG A 102 -4.82 -21.45 8.27
C ARG A 102 -3.43 -20.88 8.01
N ASN A 103 -3.37 -19.73 7.36
CA ASN A 103 -2.12 -18.98 7.24
C ASN A 103 -1.91 -18.18 8.53
N VAL A 104 -0.70 -18.23 9.07
CA VAL A 104 -0.27 -17.45 10.23
C VAL A 104 0.81 -16.47 9.76
N LEU A 105 0.71 -15.22 10.23
CA LEU A 105 1.61 -14.14 9.85
C LEU A 105 2.93 -14.26 10.64
N ASP A 106 4.04 -14.44 9.93
CA ASP A 106 5.37 -14.50 10.54
C ASP A 106 6.01 -13.12 10.59
N ARG A 107 5.95 -12.42 9.47
CA ARG A 107 6.55 -11.09 9.29
C ARG A 107 5.63 -10.22 8.48
N PHE A 108 5.52 -8.97 8.91
CA PHE A 108 4.90 -7.90 8.14
C PHE A 108 5.75 -6.67 8.32
N ALA A 109 6.31 -6.13 7.24
CA ALA A 109 7.13 -4.94 7.30
C ALA A 109 6.74 -3.95 6.20
N ILE A 110 6.80 -2.67 6.52
CA ILE A 110 6.64 -1.57 5.56
C ILE A 110 7.93 -0.77 5.53
N ASP A 111 8.48 -0.58 4.33
CA ASP A 111 9.59 0.34 4.12
C ASP A 111 9.08 1.76 3.85
N PHE A 112 9.13 2.60 4.89
CA PHE A 112 8.70 4.00 4.78
C PHE A 112 9.68 4.88 4.02
N SER A 113 10.88 4.38 3.67
CA SER A 113 11.76 5.07 2.72
C SER A 113 11.29 4.96 1.27
N LEU A 114 10.42 4.00 0.97
CA LEU A 114 9.84 3.75 -0.36
C LEU A 114 8.35 4.13 -0.45
N CYS A 115 7.60 4.03 0.65
CA CYS A 115 6.17 4.29 0.69
C CYS A 115 5.81 5.73 0.26
N MET A 116 4.91 5.86 -0.74
CA MET A 116 4.37 7.18 -1.15
C MET A 116 3.09 7.64 -0.41
N TYR A 117 2.67 6.94 0.65
CA TYR A 117 1.47 7.27 1.45
C TYR A 117 0.16 7.38 0.64
N CYS A 118 0.00 6.55 -0.39
CA CYS A 118 -1.18 6.54 -1.25
C CYS A 118 -2.46 6.02 -0.56
N GLY A 119 -2.31 5.15 0.45
CA GLY A 119 -3.43 4.56 1.22
C GLY A 119 -4.11 3.36 0.57
N ILE A 120 -3.65 2.92 -0.60
CA ILE A 120 -4.29 1.81 -1.33
C ILE A 120 -4.24 0.49 -0.53
N CYS A 121 -3.15 0.26 0.22
CA CYS A 121 -3.02 -0.92 1.09
C CYS A 121 -4.08 -0.99 2.20
N ILE A 122 -4.57 0.16 2.67
CA ILE A 122 -5.62 0.27 3.69
C ILE A 122 -6.97 -0.02 3.05
N GLU A 123 -7.29 0.67 1.94
CA GLU A 123 -8.58 0.51 1.25
C GLU A 123 -8.80 -0.89 0.65
N VAL A 124 -7.72 -1.54 0.21
CA VAL A 124 -7.80 -2.89 -0.38
C VAL A 124 -7.83 -3.99 0.69
N CYS A 125 -7.55 -3.67 1.96
CA CYS A 125 -7.52 -4.67 3.02
C CYS A 125 -8.95 -5.12 3.36
N PRO A 126 -9.33 -6.38 3.06
CA PRO A 126 -10.72 -6.81 3.26
C PRO A 126 -11.04 -7.17 4.72
N PHE A 127 -10.06 -7.05 5.62
CA PHE A 127 -10.18 -7.41 7.03
C PHE A 127 -9.85 -6.24 7.96
N ASP A 128 -9.68 -5.02 7.42
CA ASP A 128 -9.34 -3.83 8.19
C ASP A 128 -8.15 -4.09 9.15
N ALA A 129 -7.05 -4.61 8.60
CA ALA A 129 -5.83 -4.86 9.37
C ALA A 129 -4.87 -3.66 9.37
N LEU A 130 -5.04 -2.71 8.45
CA LEU A 130 -4.20 -1.54 8.32
C LEU A 130 -5.02 -0.27 8.50
N PHE A 131 -4.48 0.70 9.22
CA PHE A 131 -5.15 1.98 9.48
C PHE A 131 -4.19 3.15 9.39
N TRP A 132 -4.75 4.35 9.19
CA TRP A 132 -4.01 5.58 9.36
C TRP A 132 -3.94 5.97 10.84
N SER A 133 -2.72 6.11 11.34
CA SER A 133 -2.44 6.83 12.58
C SER A 133 -2.19 8.31 12.25
N PRO A 134 -2.59 9.25 13.12
CA PRO A 134 -2.31 10.68 12.94
C PRO A 134 -0.84 11.03 13.18
N GLU A 135 -0.04 10.10 13.69
CA GLU A 135 1.37 10.28 13.98
C GLU A 135 2.17 10.48 12.69
N PHE A 136 2.89 11.60 12.61
CA PHE A 136 3.72 11.97 11.45
C PHE A 136 5.19 12.19 11.83
N GLU A 137 5.52 12.14 13.11
CA GLU A 137 6.82 12.50 13.67
C GLU A 137 7.65 11.25 14.03
N TYR A 138 8.02 10.46 13.02
CA TYR A 138 8.81 9.23 13.20
C TYR A 138 10.08 9.24 12.34
N ALA A 139 10.69 10.41 12.18
CA ALA A 139 11.94 10.55 11.44
C ALA A 139 13.08 9.79 12.14
N GLU A 140 13.93 9.17 11.34
CA GLU A 140 15.07 8.37 11.80
C GLU A 140 16.39 8.91 11.27
N TYR A 141 17.50 8.57 11.95
CA TYR A 141 18.84 8.98 11.53
C TYR A 141 19.44 8.10 10.43
N ASP A 142 19.10 6.81 10.41
CA ASP A 142 19.48 5.86 9.35
C ASP A 142 18.22 5.48 8.54
N ILE A 143 18.37 5.39 7.23
CA ILE A 143 17.30 4.93 6.33
C ILE A 143 16.81 3.53 6.66
N ARG A 144 17.67 2.67 7.23
CA ARG A 144 17.33 1.30 7.60
C ARG A 144 16.31 1.23 8.72
N ASP A 145 16.24 2.26 9.55
CA ASP A 145 15.32 2.33 10.69
C ASP A 145 13.90 2.73 10.24
N LEU A 146 13.74 3.19 8.99
CA LEU A 146 12.43 3.42 8.34
C LEU A 146 11.77 2.12 7.84
N LEU A 147 12.44 0.97 7.95
CA LEU A 147 11.82 -0.32 7.76
C LEU A 147 11.12 -0.72 9.06
N HIS A 148 9.82 -0.47 9.14
CA HIS A 148 9.04 -0.78 10.33
C HIS A 148 8.48 -2.21 10.22
N GLU A 149 8.94 -3.07 11.12
CA GLU A 149 8.41 -4.43 11.31
C GLU A 149 7.06 -4.41 12.05
N LYS A 150 6.40 -5.57 12.09
CA LYS A 150 5.02 -5.72 12.58
C LYS A 150 4.81 -5.17 13.99
N ASP A 151 5.79 -5.33 14.87
CA ASP A 151 5.71 -4.88 16.27
C ASP A 151 5.63 -3.34 16.33
N ARG A 152 6.53 -2.67 15.59
CA ARG A 152 6.54 -1.19 15.49
C ARG A 152 5.28 -0.66 14.83
N LEU A 153 4.75 -1.36 13.83
CA LEU A 153 3.47 -1.00 13.20
C LEU A 153 2.28 -1.20 14.15
N GLY A 154 2.36 -2.20 15.04
CA GLY A 154 1.35 -2.49 16.06
C GLY A 154 1.27 -1.43 17.17
N GLU A 155 2.40 -0.83 17.54
CA GLU A 155 2.44 0.27 18.52
C GLU A 155 1.54 1.45 18.11
N TRP A 156 1.51 1.78 16.82
CA TRP A 156 0.69 2.86 16.28
C TRP A 156 -0.80 2.53 16.22
N ALA A 157 -1.23 1.29 16.46
CA ALA A 157 -2.65 0.95 16.50
C ALA A 157 -3.39 1.69 17.63
N ALA A 158 -2.68 2.05 18.70
CA ALA A 158 -3.24 2.78 19.84
C ALA A 158 -3.62 4.23 19.52
N THR A 159 -2.98 4.85 18.52
CA THR A 159 -3.20 6.25 18.12
C THR A 159 -4.23 6.38 17.00
N VAL A 160 -4.73 5.25 16.45
CA VAL A 160 -5.75 5.25 15.40
C VAL A 160 -7.05 5.86 15.94
N PRO A 161 -7.58 6.92 15.30
CA PRO A 161 -8.83 7.52 15.74
C PRO A 161 -10.01 6.56 15.52
N PRO A 162 -11.03 6.59 16.40
CA PRO A 162 -12.21 5.77 16.21
C PRO A 162 -12.90 6.13 14.88
N PRO A 163 -13.53 5.16 14.21
CA PRO A 163 -14.27 5.43 12.98
C PRO A 163 -15.36 6.47 13.24
N PRO A 164 -15.59 7.40 12.29
CA PRO A 164 -16.60 8.44 12.46
C PRO A 164 -17.97 7.81 12.68
N ALA A 165 -18.78 8.45 13.53
CA ALA A 165 -20.15 8.00 13.76
C ALA A 165 -20.94 7.96 12.45
N HIS A 166 -21.80 6.96 12.31
CA HIS A 166 -22.69 6.88 11.16
C HIS A 166 -23.62 8.10 11.13
N GLU A 167 -23.87 8.62 9.91
CA GLU A 167 -24.78 9.74 9.69
C GLU A 167 -26.15 9.47 10.31
N VAL A 168 -26.82 10.53 10.79
CA VAL A 168 -28.12 10.41 11.46
C VAL A 168 -29.15 9.84 10.47
N GLY A 169 -29.57 8.59 10.70
CA GLY A 169 -30.51 7.85 9.85
C GLY A 169 -29.87 6.81 8.92
N ALA A 170 -28.55 6.64 8.95
CA ALA A 170 -27.90 5.50 8.30
C ALA A 170 -28.33 4.18 8.97
N GLU A 171 -28.60 3.16 8.15
CA GLU A 171 -28.83 1.82 8.70
C GLU A 171 -27.60 1.40 9.52
N PRO A 172 -27.78 0.93 10.77
CA PRO A 172 -26.65 0.46 11.56
C PRO A 172 -25.96 -0.69 10.82
N PRO A 173 -24.63 -0.79 10.89
CA PRO A 173 -23.88 -1.89 10.29
C PRO A 173 -24.55 -3.24 10.54
N LYS A 174 -24.60 -4.06 9.48
CA LYS A 174 -25.14 -5.43 9.56
C LYS A 174 -24.45 -6.25 10.63
N GLU A 175 -23.19 -5.97 10.90
CA GLU A 175 -22.38 -6.52 12.00
C GLU A 175 -22.97 -6.18 13.38
N LEU A 176 -23.28 -4.91 13.66
CA LEU A 176 -23.85 -4.46 14.95
C LEU A 176 -25.30 -4.93 15.14
N SER A 177 -26.10 -4.94 14.06
CA SER A 177 -27.46 -5.47 14.09
C SER A 177 -27.51 -7.01 14.18
N ALA A 178 -26.51 -7.71 13.64
CA ALA A 178 -26.35 -9.16 13.81
C ALA A 178 -25.84 -9.53 15.22
N ALA A 179 -24.90 -8.77 15.77
CA ALA A 179 -24.41 -8.95 17.14
C ALA A 179 -25.47 -8.65 18.21
N SER A 180 -26.40 -7.73 17.90
CA SER A 180 -27.54 -7.41 18.77
C SER A 180 -28.70 -8.42 18.67
N ARG A 181 -28.66 -9.38 17.73
CA ARG A 181 -29.66 -10.45 17.67
C ARG A 181 -29.34 -11.49 18.73
N PRO A 182 -30.29 -11.83 19.64
CA PRO A 182 -30.10 -12.92 20.57
C PRO A 182 -29.77 -14.20 19.79
N ALA A 183 -28.70 -14.88 20.19
CA ALA A 183 -28.26 -16.12 19.56
C ALA A 183 -29.45 -17.09 19.45
N PRO A 184 -29.71 -17.69 18.27
CA PRO A 184 -30.77 -18.67 18.16
C PRO A 184 -30.49 -19.80 19.14
N ALA A 185 -31.43 -20.03 20.05
CA ALA A 185 -31.35 -21.12 21.03
C ALA A 185 -30.95 -22.39 20.29
N ARG A 186 -29.81 -22.97 20.70
CA ARG A 186 -29.29 -24.22 20.16
C ARG A 186 -30.41 -25.25 20.20
N ARG A 187 -31.00 -25.56 19.05
CA ARG A 187 -32.00 -26.64 18.94
C ARG A 187 -31.28 -27.91 19.35
N THR A 188 -31.60 -28.42 20.54
CA THR A 188 -31.20 -29.75 20.96
C THR A 188 -31.75 -30.73 19.95
N ALA A 189 -30.85 -31.43 19.26
CA ALA A 189 -31.23 -32.49 18.33
C ALA A 189 -32.06 -33.55 19.09
N PRO A 190 -33.19 -34.02 18.55
CA PRO A 190 -33.88 -35.17 19.11
C PRO A 190 -32.97 -36.40 19.06
N PRO A 191 -33.02 -37.30 20.06
CA PRO A 191 -32.22 -38.52 20.04
C PRO A 191 -32.62 -39.41 18.86
N ALA A 192 -31.61 -39.94 18.16
CA ALA A 192 -31.79 -40.87 17.06
C ALA A 192 -32.42 -42.19 17.55
N PRO A 193 -33.45 -42.73 16.88
CA PRO A 193 -33.96 -44.04 17.21
C PRO A 193 -33.02 -45.14 16.70
N ALA A 194 -32.66 -46.04 17.61
CA ALA A 194 -31.88 -47.23 17.34
C ALA A 194 -32.71 -48.32 16.63
N ASN A 195 -32.06 -49.00 15.68
CA ASN A 195 -32.36 -50.28 15.05
C ASN A 195 -33.62 -50.45 14.18
N ARG A 196 -33.37 -50.86 12.92
CA ARG A 196 -33.97 -52.07 12.32
C ARG A 196 -33.08 -52.65 11.19
N PRO A 197 -33.13 -53.98 10.95
CA PRO A 197 -32.06 -54.74 10.30
C PRO A 197 -32.19 -54.80 8.77
N ALA A 198 -31.09 -55.24 8.15
CA ALA A 198 -30.91 -55.45 6.72
C ALA A 198 -31.72 -56.63 6.14
N ALA A 199 -32.26 -56.45 4.93
CA ALA A 199 -32.49 -57.50 3.94
C ALA A 199 -32.84 -56.91 2.54
N GLY A 200 -32.01 -57.24 1.54
CA GLY A 200 -32.45 -57.82 0.25
C GLY A 200 -32.99 -56.95 -0.90
N ALA A 201 -32.09 -56.59 -1.82
CA ALA A 201 -32.14 -56.63 -3.31
C ALA A 201 -33.43 -56.25 -4.11
N SER A 202 -33.32 -55.30 -5.05
CA SER A 202 -33.09 -55.58 -6.50
C SER A 202 -33.40 -54.38 -7.43
N ALA A 203 -32.62 -54.31 -8.51
CA ALA A 203 -32.94 -53.81 -9.85
C ALA A 203 -32.41 -52.43 -10.31
N ALA A 204 -31.34 -52.54 -11.09
CA ALA A 204 -31.10 -51.93 -12.41
C ALA A 204 -31.02 -50.39 -12.53
N GLN A 205 -29.84 -49.89 -12.91
CA GLN A 205 -29.55 -49.57 -14.32
C GLN A 205 -28.08 -49.16 -14.49
N GLU A 206 -27.38 -49.94 -15.32
CA GLU A 206 -26.08 -49.64 -15.91
C GLU A 206 -26.22 -48.54 -16.96
N ALA A 207 -25.26 -47.61 -16.99
CA ALA A 207 -24.97 -46.80 -18.16
C ALA A 207 -23.45 -46.75 -18.35
N GLU A 208 -23.04 -47.21 -19.51
CA GLU A 208 -21.68 -47.50 -19.97
C GLU A 208 -20.68 -46.34 -19.86
N ARG A 209 -19.43 -46.76 -19.63
CA ARG A 209 -18.18 -46.01 -19.76
C ARG A 209 -17.41 -46.71 -20.89
N GLU A 210 -16.96 -46.01 -21.93
CA GLU A 210 -15.56 -45.75 -22.33
C GLU A 210 -15.50 -45.49 -23.86
N PRO A 211 -14.37 -45.03 -24.46
CA PRO A 211 -13.13 -44.50 -23.90
C PRO A 211 -12.66 -43.17 -24.54
N ALA A 212 -11.52 -42.70 -24.05
CA ALA A 212 -10.75 -41.56 -24.52
C ALA A 212 -10.23 -41.69 -25.98
N ALA A 213 -10.06 -40.53 -26.63
CA ALA A 213 -9.20 -40.35 -27.80
C ALA A 213 -8.40 -39.03 -27.66
N GLU A 214 -7.12 -39.10 -27.98
CA GLU A 214 -6.07 -38.06 -27.84
C GLU A 214 -5.87 -37.29 -29.18
N PRO A 215 -4.92 -36.34 -29.29
CA PRO A 215 -5.11 -34.89 -29.24
C PRO A 215 -5.18 -34.18 -30.62
N ALA A 216 -5.86 -33.02 -30.68
CA ALA A 216 -5.87 -32.14 -31.85
C ALA A 216 -4.99 -30.89 -31.65
N LYS A 217 -4.23 -30.58 -32.69
CA LYS A 217 -3.21 -29.53 -32.81
C LYS A 217 -3.80 -28.13 -33.04
N SER A 218 -3.02 -27.14 -32.60
CA SER A 218 -2.84 -25.79 -33.15
C SER A 218 -3.97 -24.75 -33.07
N ALA A 219 -3.75 -23.74 -32.23
CA ALA A 219 -4.03 -22.34 -32.55
C ALA A 219 -2.98 -21.44 -31.87
N GLU A 220 -2.20 -20.72 -32.67
CA GLU A 220 -1.11 -19.80 -32.29
C GLU A 220 -1.43 -18.88 -31.10
N GLY A 221 -0.58 -18.91 -30.08
CA GLY A 221 -0.59 -18.01 -28.94
C GLY A 221 0.38 -16.83 -29.11
N ARG A 222 -0.14 -15.62 -28.87
CA ARG A 222 0.60 -14.37 -28.69
C ARG A 222 1.60 -14.51 -27.52
N PRO A 223 2.88 -14.08 -27.63
CA PRO A 223 3.84 -14.31 -26.57
C PRO A 223 3.51 -13.47 -25.32
N ARG A 224 3.43 -14.17 -24.19
CA ARG A 224 3.31 -13.66 -22.82
C ARG A 224 4.59 -12.90 -22.47
N ARG A 225 4.48 -11.63 -22.07
CA ARG A 225 5.64 -10.85 -21.57
C ARG A 225 6.16 -11.49 -20.28
N GLU A 226 7.47 -11.71 -20.26
CA GLU A 226 8.24 -12.24 -19.13
C GLU A 226 8.28 -11.22 -17.98
N PRO A 227 8.15 -11.61 -16.70
CA PRO A 227 8.36 -10.70 -15.57
C PRO A 227 9.85 -10.32 -15.48
N PRO A 228 10.21 -9.07 -15.10
CA PRO A 228 11.60 -8.68 -14.99
C PRO A 228 12.34 -9.50 -13.93
N ARG A 229 13.58 -9.86 -14.28
CA ARG A 229 14.48 -10.73 -13.54
C ARG A 229 14.66 -10.29 -12.08
N ALA A 230 14.71 -11.31 -11.23
CA ALA A 230 15.01 -11.25 -9.79
C ALA A 230 16.00 -10.14 -9.40
N MET A 231 15.54 -9.32 -8.44
CA MET A 231 16.28 -8.27 -7.77
C MET A 231 17.52 -8.88 -7.10
N ARG A 232 18.70 -8.36 -7.44
CA ARG A 232 19.97 -8.68 -6.78
C ARG A 232 19.90 -8.29 -5.31
N ASP A 233 20.59 -9.06 -4.45
CA ASP A 233 20.82 -8.76 -3.03
C ASP A 233 21.17 -7.29 -2.81
N ILE A 234 20.31 -6.59 -2.06
CA ILE A 234 20.43 -5.16 -1.75
C ILE A 234 21.73 -4.82 -0.99
N ARG A 235 22.39 -5.83 -0.41
CA ARG A 235 23.71 -5.75 0.23
C ARG A 235 24.85 -5.46 -0.76
N SER A 236 24.62 -5.53 -2.07
CA SER A 236 25.61 -5.24 -3.10
C SER A 236 25.66 -3.77 -3.56
N ILE A 237 24.72 -2.93 -3.08
CA ILE A 237 24.75 -1.50 -3.37
C ILE A 237 25.85 -0.86 -2.51
N ARG A 238 26.95 -0.49 -3.18
CA ARG A 238 28.08 0.21 -2.57
C ARG A 238 27.58 1.54 -1.97
N PRO A 239 27.88 1.86 -0.70
CA PRO A 239 27.42 3.11 -0.08
C PRO A 239 28.01 4.33 -0.79
N PRO A 240 27.23 5.41 -1.00
CA PRO A 240 27.73 6.63 -1.62
C PRO A 240 28.65 7.35 -0.63
N GLY A 241 29.95 7.38 -0.91
CA GLY A 241 30.94 8.07 -0.06
C GLY A 241 32.42 7.78 -0.34
N SER A 242 32.78 6.79 -1.16
CA SER A 242 34.20 6.55 -1.47
C SER A 242 34.68 7.37 -2.67
N LEU A 243 35.33 8.50 -2.41
CA LEU A 243 36.07 9.28 -3.41
C LEU A 243 37.20 8.42 -4.04
N PRO A 244 37.51 8.60 -5.34
CA PRO A 244 38.54 7.83 -6.02
C PRO A 244 39.94 8.19 -5.51
N LYS A 245 40.74 7.17 -5.16
CA LYS A 245 42.15 7.35 -4.77
C LYS A 245 42.96 7.94 -5.94
N LYS A 246 43.64 9.06 -5.70
CA LYS A 246 44.62 9.65 -6.62
C LYS A 246 45.79 8.68 -6.79
N ASN A 247 46.01 8.22 -8.02
CA ASN A 247 47.21 7.47 -8.39
C ASN A 247 48.20 8.37 -9.14
N GLY A 248 49.43 8.39 -8.65
CA GLY A 248 50.65 8.84 -9.30
C GLY A 248 51.82 8.70 -8.32
N PRO A 249 53.06 8.42 -8.76
CA PRO A 249 53.57 8.73 -10.08
C PRO A 249 54.12 7.55 -10.89
N SER A 250 54.39 7.90 -12.13
CA SER A 250 54.82 7.19 -13.33
C SER A 250 56.23 6.58 -13.32
N SER A 251 56.33 5.47 -14.06
CA SER A 251 57.44 4.98 -14.91
C SER A 251 58.62 4.22 -14.27
N PRO A 252 59.35 3.38 -15.06
CA PRO A 252 58.98 2.71 -16.31
C PRO A 252 59.29 1.18 -16.31
N GLU A 253 58.56 0.46 -17.16
CA GLU A 253 58.92 -0.89 -17.64
C GLU A 253 60.32 -0.92 -18.28
N LYS A 254 61.09 -1.95 -17.94
CA LYS A 254 62.33 -2.32 -18.65
C LYS A 254 62.30 -3.81 -19.01
N LYS A 255 61.89 -4.04 -20.27
CA LYS A 255 62.36 -5.00 -21.29
C LYS A 255 62.89 -6.38 -20.85
N ASP A 256 62.17 -7.39 -21.30
CA ASP A 256 62.60 -8.55 -22.11
C ASP A 256 63.99 -9.18 -21.82
N GLY A 257 63.96 -10.46 -21.44
CA GLY A 257 65.14 -11.28 -21.19
C GLY A 257 65.84 -11.83 -22.45
N PRO A 258 66.78 -12.76 -22.26
CA PRO A 258 66.91 -13.88 -23.19
C PRO A 258 67.06 -15.23 -22.48
N GLU A 259 66.27 -16.22 -22.94
CA GLU A 259 66.60 -17.64 -22.81
C GLU A 259 67.76 -18.00 -23.75
N GLY A 260 68.53 -19.02 -23.36
CA GLY A 260 69.81 -19.39 -23.92
C GLY A 260 69.81 -19.97 -25.35
N GLU A 261 70.97 -19.76 -25.98
CA GLU A 261 71.69 -20.63 -26.93
C GLU A 261 70.89 -21.55 -27.87
N ARG A 262 70.79 -21.16 -29.14
CA ARG A 262 71.44 -21.82 -30.30
C ARG A 262 71.18 -21.08 -31.62
#